data_AF-A0A517TF29-F1
#
_entry.id   AF-A0A517TF29-F1
#
_cell.length_a   1.000
_cell.length_b   1.000
_cell.length_c   1.000
_cell.angle_alpha   90.00
_cell.angle_beta   90.00
_cell.angle_gamma   90.00
#
_symmetry.space_group_name_H-M   'P 1'
#
loop_
_entity.id
_entity.type
_entity.pdbx_description
1 polymer ?
#
loop_
_entity_poly.entity_id
_entity_poly.type
_entity_poly.pdbx_seq_one_letter_code
_entity_poly.pdbx_strand_id
1 'polypeptide(L)'
;MRQILISDLQSAPCVAVCVVIVSIFGGINNTAAQEHHHVTTAPQTRTSAQRAGRSDWSLRSTPAFHTGHQHHAHNPQQRMAEQPQSTTPHTVNDPFLLVERFISEGQRPQAVSQLNMIAKQHAKSAEIQNKCGQFYLSVGANQPGMKSLMRAISLEPSNAQYAADLAGAYVRQGKTDSAIMVLEHAVERCRAPQLYASLGRLHEQSAQWSRAVDAYKWALTTDSDNQRMRLRLAECHYHLQQYDEAVQLYSQVAGEHGDWLSLGEYVRFSDACLRTGELKMAERALNTLAEISPVTIREIEVLRAITAYKRGFDSRAERIATSALSRWEDDKELLQVISLIHGADSELREEEGILPASYQDNFSDKE
;
A
#
# COMPACT_ATOMS: atom_id res chain seq x y z
N MET A 1 -0.07 16.32 -9.38
CA MET A 1 0.97 16.19 -8.31
C MET A 1 2.38 15.85 -8.81
N ARG A 2 2.70 15.84 -10.12
CA ARG A 2 4.03 15.38 -10.62
C ARG A 2 5.05 16.49 -10.97
N GLN A 3 4.73 17.78 -10.83
CA GLN A 3 5.44 18.86 -11.53
C GLN A 3 6.49 19.64 -10.69
N ILE A 4 6.74 19.26 -9.44
CA ILE A 4 7.44 20.14 -8.47
C ILE A 4 8.95 19.82 -8.30
N LEU A 5 9.40 18.58 -8.48
CA LEU A 5 10.84 18.24 -8.29
C LEU A 5 11.81 19.00 -9.20
N ILE A 6 11.30 19.54 -10.31
CA ILE A 6 12.11 20.21 -11.33
C ILE A 6 11.84 21.73 -11.38
N SER A 7 10.75 22.24 -10.81
CA SER A 7 10.65 23.69 -10.54
C SER A 7 11.68 24.10 -9.48
N ASP A 8 11.89 23.24 -8.47
CA ASP A 8 12.88 23.46 -7.41
C ASP A 8 14.34 23.34 -7.90
N LEU A 9 14.57 22.97 -9.17
CA LEU A 9 15.90 22.96 -9.80
C LEU A 9 16.31 24.35 -10.35
N GLN A 10 15.39 25.31 -10.43
CA GLN A 10 15.69 26.68 -10.91
C GLN A 10 15.91 27.71 -9.78
N SER A 11 15.74 27.33 -8.52
CA SER A 11 15.77 28.27 -7.38
C SER A 11 16.91 27.99 -6.39
N ALA A 12 18.09 28.53 -6.69
CA ALA A 12 19.14 28.79 -5.70
C ALA A 12 18.83 30.09 -4.90
N PRO A 13 19.39 30.29 -3.69
CA PRO A 13 18.67 31.01 -2.64
C PRO A 13 18.85 32.54 -2.67
N CYS A 14 17.76 33.28 -2.90
CA CYS A 14 17.68 34.72 -2.64
C CYS A 14 16.28 35.18 -2.20
N VAL A 15 16.13 35.42 -0.89
CA VAL A 15 15.17 36.32 -0.21
C VAL A 15 13.65 36.03 -0.36
N ALA A 16 12.92 36.21 0.74
CA ALA A 16 11.47 36.00 0.84
C ALA A 16 10.62 37.05 0.10
N VAL A 17 9.38 36.69 -0.28
CA VAL A 17 8.10 37.35 0.12
C VAL A 17 6.89 36.71 -0.61
N CYS A 18 5.71 36.82 0.00
CA CYS A 18 4.43 36.22 -0.38
C CYS A 18 3.76 36.79 -1.66
N VAL A 19 2.75 36.09 -2.22
CA VAL A 19 1.32 36.52 -2.35
C VAL A 19 0.54 35.77 -3.46
N VAL A 20 -0.48 34.99 -3.04
CA VAL A 20 -1.90 34.84 -3.50
C VAL A 20 -2.32 34.81 -4.99
N ILE A 21 -3.45 34.10 -5.23
CA ILE A 21 -4.47 34.13 -6.33
C ILE A 21 -4.45 32.81 -7.16
N VAL A 22 -5.42 31.86 -7.12
CA VAL A 22 -6.90 31.79 -7.02
C VAL A 22 -7.60 31.60 -8.39
N SER A 23 -8.21 30.41 -8.56
CA SER A 23 -9.23 30.02 -9.59
C SER A 23 -8.74 30.00 -11.07
N ILE A 24 -9.28 29.26 -12.03
CA ILE A 24 -10.65 28.82 -12.38
C ILE A 24 -10.53 27.58 -13.30
N PHE A 25 -11.30 26.51 -13.06
CA PHE A 25 -12.24 25.90 -14.01
C PHE A 25 -12.77 24.56 -13.49
N GLY A 26 -14.08 24.37 -13.60
CA GLY A 26 -14.71 23.06 -13.49
C GLY A 26 -15.70 22.88 -14.64
N GLY A 27 -16.07 21.62 -14.92
CA GLY A 27 -17.34 21.32 -15.59
C GLY A 27 -17.29 20.41 -16.82
N ILE A 28 -18.06 19.33 -16.69
CA ILE A 28 -19.00 18.80 -17.72
C ILE A 28 -18.49 17.70 -18.68
N ASN A 29 -18.83 16.47 -18.29
CA ASN A 29 -19.52 15.40 -19.03
C ASN A 29 -18.94 14.73 -20.31
N ASN A 30 -18.54 13.47 -20.11
CA ASN A 30 -19.29 12.23 -20.47
C ASN A 30 -19.58 11.81 -21.93
N THR A 31 -19.27 10.52 -22.16
CA THR A 31 -19.93 9.50 -23.00
C THR A 31 -19.75 9.39 -24.54
N ALA A 32 -19.44 8.13 -24.91
CA ALA A 32 -19.84 7.37 -26.10
C ALA A 32 -19.04 7.49 -27.42
N ALA A 33 -18.28 6.42 -27.73
CA ALA A 33 -18.42 5.65 -28.97
C ALA A 33 -17.85 4.23 -28.80
N GLN A 34 -18.59 3.19 -29.19
CA GLN A 34 -18.07 1.85 -29.47
C GLN A 34 -17.88 1.74 -30.98
N GLU A 35 -16.96 0.89 -31.46
CA GLU A 35 -17.21 0.19 -32.74
C GLU A 35 -16.48 -1.15 -32.88
N HIS A 36 -16.97 -1.94 -33.84
CA HIS A 36 -16.68 -3.35 -34.11
C HIS A 36 -16.04 -3.48 -35.52
N HIS A 37 -15.38 -4.56 -35.96
CA HIS A 37 -15.15 -5.92 -35.42
C HIS A 37 -13.82 -6.45 -36.02
N HIS A 38 -13.30 -7.61 -35.59
CA HIS A 38 -13.24 -8.84 -36.40
C HIS A 38 -12.42 -9.97 -35.77
N VAL A 39 -12.89 -11.20 -36.00
CA VAL A 39 -12.24 -12.48 -35.63
C VAL A 39 -11.82 -13.18 -36.91
N THR A 40 -10.60 -13.73 -36.94
CA THR A 40 -10.17 -14.75 -37.92
C THR A 40 -9.28 -15.80 -37.26
N THR A 41 -9.35 -17.02 -37.78
CA THR A 41 -8.92 -18.27 -37.13
C THR A 41 -7.53 -18.77 -37.55
N ALA A 42 -6.92 -19.62 -36.73
CA ALA A 42 -5.65 -20.32 -36.98
C ALA A 42 -5.73 -21.35 -38.13
N PRO A 43 -4.61 -22.01 -38.49
CA PRO A 43 -4.41 -23.37 -37.99
C PRO A 43 -2.96 -23.76 -37.59
N GLN A 44 -2.81 -25.00 -37.11
CA GLN A 44 -1.63 -25.57 -36.42
C GLN A 44 -0.62 -26.28 -37.36
N THR A 45 0.60 -26.56 -36.86
CA THR A 45 1.38 -27.85 -36.87
C THR A 45 2.90 -27.59 -36.68
N ARG A 46 3.78 -28.49 -36.23
CA ARG A 46 3.77 -29.59 -35.21
C ARG A 46 5.23 -30.08 -35.02
N THR A 47 5.64 -30.49 -33.81
CA THR A 47 6.82 -31.38 -33.51
C THR A 47 8.25 -30.88 -33.87
N SER A 48 9.38 -31.27 -33.23
CA SER A 48 9.69 -32.21 -32.11
C SER A 48 11.15 -32.05 -31.59
N ALA A 49 11.44 -32.61 -30.39
CA ALA A 49 12.76 -33.13 -29.94
C ALA A 49 13.93 -32.14 -29.65
N GLN A 50 14.91 -32.39 -28.75
CA GLN A 50 14.99 -33.18 -27.49
C GLN A 50 16.35 -32.88 -26.79
N ARG A 51 16.49 -33.17 -25.47
CA ARG A 51 17.74 -33.15 -24.64
C ARG A 51 18.36 -31.77 -24.33
N ALA A 52 19.15 -31.58 -23.27
CA ALA A 52 19.24 -32.19 -21.92
C ALA A 52 20.26 -31.37 -21.09
N GLY A 53 20.05 -31.19 -19.77
CA GLY A 53 21.04 -30.56 -18.88
C GLY A 53 20.45 -30.30 -17.49
N ARG A 54 21.06 -30.88 -16.44
CA ARG A 54 20.55 -30.84 -15.06
C ARG A 54 21.26 -29.78 -14.23
N SER A 55 20.54 -29.20 -13.28
CA SER A 55 20.93 -29.24 -11.86
C SER A 55 19.72 -29.00 -10.96
N ASP A 56 19.50 -29.91 -10.01
CA ASP A 56 18.58 -29.71 -8.89
C ASP A 56 19.07 -28.58 -7.98
N TRP A 57 18.16 -27.98 -7.19
CA TRP A 57 18.25 -28.04 -5.72
C TRP A 57 16.88 -27.81 -5.07
N SER A 58 16.62 -28.62 -4.06
CA SER A 58 15.40 -28.83 -3.27
C SER A 58 14.82 -27.60 -2.54
N LEU A 59 13.49 -27.38 -2.66
CA LEU A 59 12.42 -27.64 -1.66
C LEU A 59 12.18 -26.61 -0.54
N ARG A 60 10.98 -26.01 -0.55
CA ARG A 60 10.01 -25.79 0.56
C ARG A 60 8.81 -24.99 0.03
N SER A 61 7.73 -25.66 -0.39
CA SER A 61 6.58 -26.10 0.44
C SER A 61 5.56 -24.99 0.75
N THR A 62 4.63 -24.75 -0.19
CA THR A 62 3.34 -24.11 0.03
C THR A 62 2.21 -25.14 -0.13
N PRO A 63 1.31 -25.33 0.85
CA PRO A 63 0.13 -26.15 0.66
C PRO A 63 -1.01 -25.29 0.10
N ALA A 64 -1.23 -25.37 -1.21
CA ALA A 64 -2.47 -24.90 -1.82
C ALA A 64 -3.61 -25.89 -1.52
N PHE A 65 -4.81 -25.36 -1.23
CA PHE A 65 -6.04 -26.14 -1.16
C PHE A 65 -6.22 -27.01 -2.41
N HIS A 66 -6.38 -28.32 -2.26
CA HIS A 66 -6.97 -29.16 -3.30
C HIS A 66 -8.00 -30.12 -2.69
N THR A 67 -9.24 -29.93 -3.11
CA THR A 67 -10.37 -30.84 -2.92
C THR A 67 -10.09 -32.17 -3.61
N GLY A 68 -10.29 -33.29 -2.91
CA GLY A 68 -10.18 -34.64 -3.45
C GLY A 68 -11.34 -35.52 -3.01
N HIS A 69 -12.49 -35.42 -3.68
CA HIS A 69 -13.54 -36.43 -3.56
C HIS A 69 -13.06 -37.74 -4.20
N GLN A 70 -12.97 -38.82 -3.43
CA GLN A 70 -13.08 -40.18 -3.98
C GLN A 70 -14.02 -41.02 -3.14
N HIS A 71 -14.97 -41.65 -3.83
CA HIS A 71 -15.92 -42.59 -3.24
C HIS A 71 -15.24 -43.95 -3.05
N HIS A 72 -15.22 -44.46 -1.82
CA HIS A 72 -15.23 -45.90 -1.57
C HIS A 72 -16.32 -46.22 -0.54
N ALA A 73 -17.14 -47.21 -0.87
CA ALA A 73 -18.28 -47.64 -0.06
C ALA A 73 -18.04 -49.03 0.52
N HIS A 74 -18.78 -49.34 1.60
CA HIS A 74 -18.86 -50.63 2.32
C HIS A 74 -17.65 -51.03 3.19
N ASN A 75 -17.83 -50.96 4.51
CA ASN A 75 -18.25 -52.16 5.28
C ASN A 75 -18.77 -51.76 6.70
N PRO A 76 -20.03 -52.03 7.09
CA PRO A 76 -20.59 -51.57 8.36
C PRO A 76 -20.63 -52.64 9.47
N GLN A 77 -19.58 -53.44 9.66
CA GLN A 77 -19.47 -54.39 10.78
C GLN A 77 -18.06 -54.49 11.37
N GLN A 78 -17.70 -53.53 12.23
CA GLN A 78 -16.77 -53.74 13.35
C GLN A 78 -16.99 -52.67 14.42
N ARG A 79 -17.79 -53.02 15.44
CA ARG A 79 -17.76 -52.34 16.74
C ARG A 79 -16.83 -53.12 17.65
N MET A 80 -15.78 -52.50 18.17
CA MET A 80 -15.39 -52.72 19.56
C MET A 80 -14.54 -51.57 20.11
N ALA A 81 -14.69 -51.34 21.41
CA ALA A 81 -14.28 -50.13 22.10
C ALA A 81 -12.76 -49.93 22.18
N GLU A 82 -12.31 -48.72 21.84
CA GLU A 82 -11.17 -48.08 22.47
C GLU A 82 -11.64 -46.77 23.11
N GLN A 83 -11.30 -46.54 24.37
CA GLN A 83 -11.66 -45.32 25.10
C GLN A 83 -10.68 -44.20 24.76
N PRO A 84 -11.15 -42.96 24.46
CA PRO A 84 -10.27 -41.80 24.48
C PRO A 84 -10.02 -41.37 25.94
N GLN A 85 -8.90 -41.81 26.52
CA GLN A 85 -8.43 -41.26 27.79
C GLN A 85 -7.80 -39.87 27.58
N SER A 86 -8.39 -38.88 28.26
CA SER A 86 -7.74 -37.67 28.76
C SER A 86 -6.86 -36.83 27.82
N THR A 87 -7.48 -35.93 27.06
CA THR A 87 -6.94 -34.58 26.80
C THR A 87 -8.03 -33.51 26.96
N THR A 88 -7.88 -32.65 27.97
CA THR A 88 -8.53 -31.33 28.20
C THR A 88 -10.01 -31.13 27.76
N PRO A 89 -10.98 -31.09 28.69
CA PRO A 89 -12.39 -30.85 28.38
C PRO A 89 -12.73 -29.35 28.20
N HIS A 90 -12.59 -28.81 27.00
CA HIS A 90 -13.06 -27.45 26.65
C HIS A 90 -13.97 -27.36 25.41
N THR A 91 -14.32 -28.47 24.77
CA THR A 91 -14.94 -28.50 23.41
C THR A 91 -16.41 -28.94 23.36
N VAL A 92 -17.14 -28.95 24.49
CA VAL A 92 -18.50 -29.55 24.55
C VAL A 92 -19.64 -28.52 24.56
N ASN A 93 -19.38 -27.22 24.69
CA ASN A 93 -20.45 -26.22 24.86
C ASN A 93 -20.19 -24.84 24.23
N ASP A 94 -19.54 -24.80 23.06
CA ASP A 94 -19.51 -23.58 22.25
C ASP A 94 -20.88 -23.38 21.56
N PRO A 95 -21.65 -22.31 21.86
CA PRO A 95 -22.95 -22.07 21.23
C PRO A 95 -22.84 -21.81 19.71
N PHE A 96 -21.67 -21.43 19.20
CA PHE A 96 -21.44 -21.06 17.80
C PHE A 96 -21.12 -22.24 16.88
N LEU A 97 -20.75 -23.42 17.40
CA LEU A 97 -20.40 -24.59 16.59
C LEU A 97 -21.49 -24.96 15.56
N LEU A 98 -22.76 -24.85 15.95
CA LEU A 98 -23.90 -25.08 15.05
C LEU A 98 -24.08 -23.96 14.02
N VAL A 99 -23.74 -22.72 14.38
CA VAL A 99 -23.76 -21.58 13.45
C VAL A 99 -22.67 -21.75 12.39
N GLU A 100 -21.45 -22.10 12.78
CA GLU A 100 -20.33 -22.36 11.87
C GLU A 100 -20.67 -23.46 10.87
N ARG A 101 -21.27 -24.57 11.34
CA ARG A 101 -21.75 -25.64 10.47
C ARG A 101 -22.81 -25.14 9.47
N PHE A 102 -23.81 -24.38 9.91
CA PHE A 102 -24.81 -23.83 8.99
C PHE A 102 -24.20 -22.81 8.01
N ILE A 103 -23.13 -22.10 8.37
CA ILE A 103 -22.41 -21.22 7.46
C ILE A 103 -21.66 -22.03 6.40
N SER A 104 -20.95 -23.10 6.78
CA SER A 104 -20.21 -23.96 5.84
C SER A 104 -21.14 -24.75 4.90
N GLU A 105 -22.31 -25.15 5.38
CA GLU A 105 -23.38 -25.78 4.59
C GLU A 105 -24.19 -24.77 3.73
N GLY A 106 -23.88 -23.47 3.79
CA GLY A 106 -24.59 -22.42 3.05
C GLY A 106 -26.01 -22.10 3.55
N GLN A 107 -26.43 -22.71 4.67
CA GLN A 107 -27.75 -22.62 5.31
C GLN A 107 -27.93 -21.29 6.07
N ARG A 108 -27.80 -20.17 5.36
CA ARG A 108 -27.90 -18.80 5.91
C ARG A 108 -29.14 -18.55 6.81
N PRO A 109 -30.37 -19.01 6.47
CA PRO A 109 -31.54 -18.76 7.31
C PRO A 109 -31.46 -19.48 8.67
N GLN A 110 -30.93 -20.71 8.70
CA GLN A 110 -30.77 -21.49 9.93
C GLN A 110 -29.65 -20.92 10.80
N ALA A 111 -28.54 -20.47 10.20
CA ALA A 111 -27.49 -19.73 10.91
C ALA A 111 -28.04 -18.47 11.58
N VAL A 112 -28.83 -17.64 10.88
CA VAL A 112 -29.48 -16.44 11.43
C VAL A 112 -30.48 -16.79 12.55
N SER A 113 -31.27 -17.87 12.39
CA SER A 113 -32.20 -18.32 13.43
C SER A 113 -31.47 -18.71 14.73
N GLN A 114 -30.39 -19.48 14.61
CA GLN A 114 -29.57 -19.89 15.75
C GLN A 114 -28.86 -18.69 16.40
N LEU A 115 -28.32 -17.77 15.62
CA LEU A 115 -27.75 -16.52 16.14
C LEU A 115 -28.79 -15.67 16.89
N ASN A 116 -30.04 -15.62 16.43
CA ASN A 116 -31.13 -14.92 17.13
C ASN A 116 -31.44 -15.55 18.50
N MET A 117 -31.29 -16.87 18.65
CA MET A 117 -31.43 -17.55 19.94
C MET A 117 -30.25 -17.22 20.87
N ILE A 118 -29.02 -17.37 20.39
CA ILE A 118 -27.80 -17.11 21.17
C ILE A 118 -27.77 -15.65 21.64
N ALA A 119 -28.03 -14.69 20.75
CA ALA A 119 -28.03 -13.28 21.06
C ALA A 119 -29.13 -12.88 22.08
N LYS A 120 -30.25 -13.61 22.15
CA LYS A 120 -31.30 -13.41 23.17
C LYS A 120 -30.91 -14.02 24.51
N GLN A 121 -30.42 -15.26 24.52
CA GLN A 121 -30.00 -15.97 25.74
C GLN A 121 -28.83 -15.24 26.42
N HIS A 122 -27.90 -14.71 25.64
CA HIS A 122 -26.69 -14.03 26.11
C HIS A 122 -26.74 -12.51 25.90
N ALA A 123 -27.91 -11.88 26.09
CA ALA A 123 -28.15 -10.44 25.91
C ALA A 123 -27.31 -9.48 26.80
N LYS A 124 -26.57 -10.03 27.78
CA LYS A 124 -25.71 -9.33 28.74
C LYS A 124 -24.21 -9.65 28.61
N SER A 125 -23.80 -10.62 27.80
CA SER A 125 -22.37 -10.94 27.58
C SER A 125 -21.86 -10.14 26.39
N ALA A 126 -20.92 -9.21 26.61
CA ALA A 126 -20.37 -8.39 25.54
C ALA A 126 -19.65 -9.24 24.49
N GLU A 127 -18.83 -10.20 24.94
CA GLU A 127 -18.09 -11.14 24.08
C GLU A 127 -19.02 -11.92 23.14
N ILE A 128 -20.11 -12.50 23.68
CA ILE A 128 -21.05 -13.29 22.87
C ILE A 128 -21.84 -12.37 21.91
N GLN A 129 -22.21 -11.16 22.33
CA GLN A 129 -22.81 -10.18 21.41
C GLN A 129 -21.83 -9.78 20.30
N ASN A 130 -20.54 -9.64 20.59
CA ASN A 130 -19.53 -9.32 19.59
C ASN A 130 -19.37 -10.46 18.57
N LYS A 131 -19.21 -11.69 19.04
CA LYS A 131 -19.17 -12.91 18.21
C LYS A 131 -20.43 -13.07 17.36
N CYS A 132 -21.63 -12.90 17.94
CA CYS A 132 -22.88 -12.86 17.18
C CYS A 132 -22.84 -11.79 16.07
N GLY A 133 -22.35 -10.60 16.38
CA GLY A 133 -22.20 -9.49 15.44
C GLY A 133 -21.32 -9.86 14.24
N GLN A 134 -20.15 -10.47 14.49
CA GLN A 134 -19.24 -10.96 13.46
C GLN A 134 -19.91 -12.03 12.56
N PHE A 135 -20.57 -13.03 13.16
CA PHE A 135 -21.25 -14.10 12.41
C PHE A 135 -22.46 -13.62 11.60
N TYR A 136 -23.24 -12.67 12.12
CA TYR A 136 -24.31 -12.05 11.34
C TYR A 136 -23.75 -11.35 10.09
N LEU A 137 -22.62 -10.65 10.22
CA LEU A 137 -21.96 -9.98 9.10
C LEU A 137 -21.39 -10.97 8.07
N SER A 138 -20.81 -12.10 8.49
CA SER A 138 -20.34 -13.13 7.54
C SER A 138 -21.48 -13.80 6.77
N VAL A 139 -22.68 -13.86 7.36
CA VAL A 139 -23.90 -14.37 6.71
C VAL A 139 -24.59 -13.31 5.83
N GLY A 140 -24.16 -12.05 5.89
CA GLY A 140 -24.76 -10.91 5.19
C GLY A 140 -25.97 -10.29 5.91
N ALA A 141 -26.26 -10.72 7.13
CA ALA A 141 -27.31 -10.17 8.00
C ALA A 141 -26.84 -8.86 8.66
N ASN A 142 -26.56 -7.84 7.84
CA ASN A 142 -25.88 -6.62 8.27
C ASN A 142 -26.58 -5.88 9.42
N GLN A 143 -27.91 -5.71 9.35
CA GLN A 143 -28.65 -4.96 10.39
C GLN A 143 -28.61 -5.65 11.78
N PRO A 144 -28.92 -6.95 11.92
CA PRO A 144 -28.67 -7.69 13.16
C PRO A 144 -27.21 -7.64 13.63
N GLY A 145 -26.26 -7.78 12.71
CA GLY A 145 -24.83 -7.77 13.02
C GLY A 145 -24.36 -6.47 13.67
N MET A 146 -24.66 -5.33 13.03
CA MET A 146 -24.33 -4.01 13.58
C MET A 146 -25.00 -3.79 14.95
N LYS A 147 -26.26 -4.21 15.13
CA LYS A 147 -26.96 -4.09 16.42
C LYS A 147 -26.29 -4.91 17.52
N SER A 148 -25.80 -6.11 17.22
CA SER A 148 -25.07 -6.96 18.18
C SER A 148 -23.68 -6.39 18.53
N LEU A 149 -22.94 -5.86 17.55
CA LEU A 149 -21.66 -5.16 17.81
C LEU A 149 -21.85 -3.90 18.67
N MET A 150 -22.85 -3.06 18.34
CA MET A 150 -23.21 -1.90 19.17
C MET A 150 -23.62 -2.32 20.59
N ARG A 151 -24.28 -3.46 20.74
CA ARG A 151 -24.63 -4.01 22.06
C ARG A 151 -23.38 -4.41 22.85
N ALA A 152 -22.39 -5.04 22.22
CA ALA A 152 -21.12 -5.39 22.86
C ALA A 152 -20.39 -4.15 23.40
N ILE A 153 -20.25 -3.10 22.58
CA ILE A 153 -19.65 -1.82 23.00
C ILE A 153 -20.46 -1.16 24.14
N SER A 154 -21.80 -1.26 24.13
CA SER A 154 -22.62 -0.71 25.22
C SER A 154 -22.47 -1.46 26.56
N LEU A 155 -21.98 -2.71 26.53
CA LEU A 155 -21.77 -3.55 27.70
C LEU A 155 -20.34 -3.41 28.23
N GLU A 156 -19.35 -3.30 27.35
CA GLU A 156 -17.93 -3.07 27.68
C GLU A 156 -17.34 -1.92 26.85
N PRO A 157 -17.61 -0.64 27.22
CA PRO A 157 -17.17 0.52 26.43
C PRO A 157 -15.65 0.74 26.40
N SER A 158 -14.91 0.09 27.30
CA SER A 158 -13.45 0.13 27.37
C SER A 158 -12.77 -0.93 26.50
N ASN A 159 -13.51 -1.87 25.91
CA ASN A 159 -12.94 -2.96 25.13
C ASN A 159 -12.63 -2.51 23.70
N ALA A 160 -11.34 -2.26 23.44
CA ALA A 160 -10.83 -1.78 22.16
C ALA A 160 -11.20 -2.69 20.97
N GLN A 161 -11.27 -4.01 21.18
CA GLN A 161 -11.55 -4.95 20.09
C GLN A 161 -12.98 -4.77 19.54
N TYR A 162 -13.97 -4.53 20.40
CA TYR A 162 -15.37 -4.41 19.96
C TYR A 162 -15.60 -3.13 19.13
N ALA A 163 -14.92 -2.03 19.49
CA ALA A 163 -14.91 -0.82 18.69
C ALA A 163 -14.20 -0.99 17.35
N ALA A 164 -13.06 -1.68 17.33
CA ALA A 164 -12.35 -2.02 16.10
C ALA A 164 -13.17 -2.93 15.17
N ASP A 165 -13.90 -3.90 15.73
CA ASP A 165 -14.78 -4.81 14.97
C ASP A 165 -15.97 -4.07 14.35
N LEU A 166 -16.61 -3.14 15.09
CA LEU A 166 -17.68 -2.30 14.57
C LEU A 166 -17.18 -1.33 13.50
N ALA A 167 -16.01 -0.70 13.70
CA ALA A 167 -15.38 0.16 12.71
C ALA A 167 -15.06 -0.63 11.42
N GLY A 168 -14.46 -1.82 11.54
CA GLY A 168 -14.21 -2.72 10.43
C GLY A 168 -15.49 -3.17 9.71
N ALA A 169 -16.60 -3.33 10.43
CA ALA A 169 -17.92 -3.63 9.85
C ALA A 169 -18.51 -2.46 9.06
N TYR A 170 -18.28 -1.21 9.50
CA TYR A 170 -18.63 -0.01 8.73
C TYR A 170 -17.74 0.16 7.48
N VAL A 171 -16.43 -0.08 7.58
CA VAL A 171 -15.50 -0.05 6.43
C VAL A 171 -15.90 -1.06 5.36
N ARG A 172 -16.25 -2.30 5.72
CA ARG A 172 -16.76 -3.31 4.77
C ARG A 172 -18.08 -2.92 4.08
N GLN A 173 -18.80 -1.94 4.62
CA GLN A 173 -20.01 -1.36 4.00
C GLN A 173 -19.73 -0.06 3.21
N GLY A 174 -18.46 0.34 3.06
CA GLY A 174 -18.06 1.61 2.43
C GLY A 174 -18.35 2.85 3.28
N LYS A 175 -18.68 2.70 4.58
CA LYS A 175 -19.09 3.78 5.48
C LYS A 175 -17.92 4.26 6.34
N THR A 176 -16.86 4.74 5.69
CA THR A 176 -15.60 5.13 6.36
C THR A 176 -15.82 6.19 7.44
N ASP A 177 -16.67 7.20 7.20
CA ASP A 177 -16.95 8.26 8.19
C ASP A 177 -17.62 7.72 9.46
N SER A 178 -18.53 6.75 9.32
CA SER A 178 -19.14 6.06 10.46
C SER A 178 -18.13 5.21 11.23
N ALA A 179 -17.16 4.61 10.54
CA ALA A 179 -16.08 3.87 11.17
C ALA A 179 -15.13 4.78 11.95
N ILE A 180 -14.79 5.96 11.41
CA ILE A 180 -14.01 7.00 12.09
C ILE A 180 -14.73 7.46 13.35
N MET A 181 -16.01 7.85 13.26
CA MET A 181 -16.80 8.32 14.41
C MET A 181 -16.91 7.28 15.54
N VAL A 182 -16.99 5.98 15.20
CA VAL A 182 -16.96 4.89 16.21
C VAL A 182 -15.61 4.83 16.92
N LEU A 183 -14.49 4.97 16.21
CA LEU A 183 -13.17 4.94 16.80
C LEU A 183 -12.85 6.21 17.60
N GLU A 184 -13.27 7.39 17.11
CA GLU A 184 -13.15 8.67 17.83
C GLU A 184 -13.85 8.58 19.20
N HIS A 185 -15.10 8.08 19.25
CA HIS A 185 -15.77 7.83 20.53
C HIS A 185 -15.16 6.69 21.37
N ALA A 186 -14.47 5.73 20.76
CA ALA A 186 -13.79 4.67 21.50
C ALA A 186 -12.53 5.21 22.21
N VAL A 187 -11.72 6.05 21.55
CA VAL A 187 -10.49 6.60 22.15
C VAL A 187 -10.76 7.60 23.28
N GLU A 188 -11.94 8.24 23.32
CA GLU A 188 -12.42 9.00 24.48
C GLU A 188 -12.54 8.15 25.75
N ARG A 189 -12.88 6.86 25.60
CA ARG A 189 -13.21 5.92 26.69
C ARG A 189 -12.06 4.97 27.02
N CYS A 190 -11.25 4.63 26.04
CA CYS A 190 -10.10 3.76 26.17
C CYS A 190 -8.97 4.21 25.25
N ARG A 191 -7.88 4.73 25.83
CA ARG A 191 -6.68 5.13 25.06
C ARG A 191 -5.82 3.93 24.69
N ALA A 192 -6.41 2.96 23.99
CA ALA A 192 -5.72 1.78 23.50
C ALA A 192 -4.93 2.10 22.21
N PRO A 193 -3.63 1.79 22.13
CA PRO A 193 -2.80 2.00 20.93
C PRO A 193 -3.39 1.38 19.66
N GLN A 194 -4.07 0.24 19.80
CA GLN A 194 -4.72 -0.48 18.69
C GLN A 194 -5.85 0.36 18.07
N LEU A 195 -6.61 1.12 18.87
CA LEU A 195 -7.66 2.00 18.36
C LEU A 195 -7.05 3.17 17.58
N TYR A 196 -5.96 3.76 18.09
CA TYR A 196 -5.23 4.81 17.39
C TYR A 196 -4.61 4.31 16.09
N ALA A 197 -4.07 3.08 16.04
CA ALA A 197 -3.57 2.46 14.81
C ALA A 197 -4.68 2.19 13.78
N SER A 198 -5.88 1.78 14.23
CA SER A 198 -7.05 1.65 13.37
C SER A 198 -7.52 3.01 12.85
N LEU A 199 -7.61 4.02 13.72
CA LEU A 199 -8.09 5.37 13.41
C LEU A 199 -7.14 6.09 12.45
N GLY A 200 -5.82 5.97 12.66
CA GLY A 200 -4.80 6.46 11.72
C GLY A 200 -4.94 5.86 10.33
N ARG A 201 -5.24 4.55 10.24
CA ARG A 201 -5.48 3.87 8.95
C ARG A 201 -6.73 4.37 8.23
N LEU A 202 -7.79 4.73 8.97
CA LEU A 202 -8.99 5.30 8.35
C LEU A 202 -8.77 6.74 7.89
N HIS A 203 -7.97 7.53 8.62
CA HIS A 203 -7.56 8.85 8.18
C HIS A 203 -6.62 8.78 6.96
N GLU A 204 -5.67 7.84 6.92
CA GLU A 204 -4.84 7.53 5.74
C GLU A 204 -5.72 7.20 4.51
N GLN A 205 -6.68 6.28 4.66
CA GLN A 205 -7.61 5.88 3.60
C GLN A 205 -8.54 7.01 3.11
N SER A 206 -8.79 8.02 3.94
CA SER A 206 -9.59 9.21 3.60
C SER A 206 -8.71 10.43 3.22
N ALA A 207 -7.40 10.23 3.03
CA ALA A 207 -6.41 11.27 2.75
C ALA A 207 -6.35 12.42 3.79
N GLN A 208 -6.78 12.15 5.02
CA GLN A 208 -6.73 13.07 6.16
C GLN A 208 -5.37 12.99 6.86
N TRP A 209 -4.30 13.23 6.11
CA TRP A 209 -2.91 12.92 6.48
C TRP A 209 -2.47 13.50 7.83
N SER A 210 -2.92 14.71 8.18
CA SER A 210 -2.61 15.34 9.49
C SER A 210 -3.20 14.56 10.67
N ARG A 211 -4.48 14.17 10.59
CA ARG A 211 -5.12 13.32 11.61
C ARG A 211 -4.50 11.92 11.66
N ALA A 212 -4.06 11.40 10.51
CA ALA A 212 -3.34 10.13 10.45
C ALA A 212 -1.98 10.21 11.18
N VAL A 213 -1.21 11.29 10.99
CA VAL A 213 0.04 11.57 11.74
C VAL A 213 -0.21 11.55 13.24
N ASP A 214 -1.19 12.30 13.74
CA ASP A 214 -1.48 12.38 15.18
C ASP A 214 -1.87 11.01 15.75
N ALA A 215 -2.74 10.27 15.05
CA ALA A 215 -3.17 8.94 15.46
C ALA A 215 -2.02 7.92 15.45
N TYR A 216 -1.18 7.91 14.42
CA TYR A 216 -0.03 7.02 14.37
C TYR A 216 1.05 7.36 15.42
N LYS A 217 1.27 8.65 15.71
CA LYS A 217 2.11 9.07 16.83
C LYS A 217 1.60 8.55 18.16
N TRP A 218 0.29 8.64 18.42
CA TRP A 218 -0.33 8.05 19.62
C TRP A 218 -0.19 6.53 19.68
N ALA A 219 -0.39 5.81 18.56
CA ALA A 219 -0.22 4.36 18.51
C ALA A 219 1.22 3.92 18.84
N LEU A 220 2.22 4.63 18.32
CA LEU A 220 3.65 4.35 18.55
C LEU A 220 4.13 4.66 19.99
N THR A 221 3.33 5.31 20.85
CA THR A 221 3.74 5.59 22.25
C THR A 221 3.93 4.33 23.11
N THR A 222 3.25 3.23 22.76
CA THR A 222 3.28 1.97 23.54
C THR A 222 4.00 0.84 22.79
N ASP A 223 4.00 0.88 21.47
CA ASP A 223 4.70 -0.06 20.59
C ASP A 223 5.64 0.74 19.67
N SER A 224 6.71 1.28 20.27
CA SER A 224 7.67 2.16 19.59
C SER A 224 8.50 1.46 18.51
N ASP A 225 8.57 0.13 18.57
CA ASP A 225 9.28 -0.73 17.62
C ASP A 225 8.39 -1.23 16.47
N ASN A 226 7.16 -0.70 16.35
CA ASN A 226 6.26 -1.07 15.27
C ASN A 226 6.69 -0.46 13.92
N GLN A 227 7.65 -1.11 13.27
CA GLN A 227 8.19 -0.75 11.95
C GLN A 227 7.08 -0.46 10.94
N ARG A 228 5.99 -1.25 10.95
CA ARG A 228 4.89 -1.06 10.01
C ARG A 228 4.09 0.22 10.29
N MET A 229 3.87 0.59 11.54
CA MET A 229 3.25 1.89 11.89
C MET A 229 4.21 3.05 11.64
N ARG A 230 5.52 2.87 11.86
CA ARG A 230 6.55 3.87 11.54
C ARG A 230 6.60 4.19 10.04
N LEU A 231 6.49 3.18 9.17
CA LEU A 231 6.32 3.37 7.73
C LEU A 231 5.04 4.13 7.36
N ARG A 232 3.90 3.84 8.01
CA ARG A 232 2.65 4.59 7.76
C ARG A 232 2.73 6.04 8.22
N LEU A 233 3.44 6.30 9.32
CA LEU A 233 3.72 7.67 9.76
C LEU A 233 4.63 8.40 8.75
N ALA A 234 5.67 7.75 8.23
CA ALA A 234 6.55 8.31 7.18
C ALA A 234 5.77 8.65 5.89
N GLU A 235 4.87 7.76 5.46
CA GLU A 235 3.97 7.96 4.32
C GLU A 235 3.06 9.19 4.50
N CYS A 236 2.50 9.37 5.71
CA CYS A 236 1.65 10.52 6.01
C CYS A 236 2.46 11.83 6.01
N HIS A 237 3.67 11.83 6.57
CA HIS A 237 4.58 12.98 6.51
C HIS A 237 4.98 13.33 5.06
N TYR A 238 5.30 12.33 4.24
CA TYR A 238 5.58 12.51 2.82
C TYR A 238 4.40 13.17 2.06
N HIS A 239 3.16 12.73 2.31
CA HIS A 239 1.96 13.34 1.73
C HIS A 239 1.65 14.75 2.25
N LEU A 240 2.11 15.10 3.45
CA LEU A 240 2.07 16.45 4.02
C LEU A 240 3.22 17.36 3.54
N GLN A 241 4.12 16.87 2.67
CA GLN A 241 5.35 17.55 2.24
C GLN A 241 6.33 17.83 3.40
N GLN A 242 6.18 17.11 4.51
CA GLN A 242 7.07 17.11 5.67
C GLN A 242 8.21 16.12 5.40
N TYR A 243 9.08 16.49 4.46
CA TYR A 243 10.06 15.57 3.89
C TYR A 243 11.20 15.24 4.86
N ASP A 244 11.59 16.15 5.75
CA ASP A 244 12.62 15.90 6.77
C ASP A 244 12.17 14.80 7.75
N GLU A 245 10.95 14.90 8.29
CA GLU A 245 10.37 13.87 9.16
C GLU A 245 10.17 12.55 8.42
N ALA A 246 9.75 12.58 7.14
CA ALA A 246 9.63 11.39 6.32
C ALA A 246 10.99 10.69 6.12
N VAL A 247 12.06 11.43 5.77
CA VAL A 247 13.43 10.91 5.62
C VAL A 247 13.92 10.27 6.93
N GLN A 248 13.71 10.93 8.07
CA GLN A 248 14.08 10.38 9.38
C GLN A 248 13.39 9.03 9.63
N LEU A 249 12.07 8.96 9.47
CA LEU A 249 11.29 7.75 9.74
C LEU A 249 11.61 6.62 8.75
N TYR A 250 11.73 6.91 7.44
CA TYR A 250 12.15 5.91 6.46
C TYR A 250 13.56 5.39 6.74
N SER A 251 14.50 6.25 7.13
CA SER A 251 15.88 5.85 7.40
C SER A 251 16.01 4.95 8.63
N GLN A 252 15.17 5.14 9.66
CA GLN A 252 15.09 4.24 10.81
C GLN A 252 14.67 2.83 10.39
N VAL A 253 13.59 2.71 9.60
CA VAL A 253 13.12 1.39 9.12
C VAL A 253 14.14 0.74 8.17
N ALA A 254 14.73 1.51 7.25
CA ALA A 254 15.75 1.01 6.32
C ALA A 254 17.02 0.50 7.05
N GLY A 255 17.45 1.21 8.09
CA GLY A 255 18.66 0.90 8.84
C GLY A 255 18.52 -0.29 9.79
N GLU A 256 17.34 -0.47 10.39
CA GLU A 256 17.05 -1.59 11.28
C GLU A 256 16.83 -2.89 10.50
N HIS A 257 16.07 -2.83 9.38
CA HIS A 257 15.84 -4.00 8.52
C HIS A 257 15.55 -3.61 7.05
N GLY A 258 16.55 -3.73 6.16
CA GLY A 258 16.45 -3.32 4.75
C GLY A 258 15.34 -3.96 3.90
N ASP A 259 14.80 -5.12 4.32
CA ASP A 259 13.78 -5.86 3.58
C ASP A 259 12.33 -5.37 3.81
N TRP A 260 12.09 -4.44 4.74
CA TRP A 260 10.71 -4.03 5.11
C TRP A 260 10.10 -2.96 4.22
N LEU A 261 10.94 -2.27 3.45
CA LEU A 261 10.53 -1.25 2.49
C LEU A 261 10.20 -1.91 1.15
N SER A 262 8.95 -1.77 0.71
CA SER A 262 8.57 -2.15 -0.66
C SER A 262 9.17 -1.18 -1.68
N LEU A 263 9.20 -1.58 -2.96
CA LEU A 263 9.71 -0.75 -4.06
C LEU A 263 9.11 0.68 -4.05
N GLY A 264 7.81 0.79 -3.80
CA GLY A 264 7.12 2.08 -3.77
C GLY A 264 7.46 2.95 -2.55
N GLU A 265 7.77 2.34 -1.41
CA GLU A 265 8.21 3.05 -0.20
C GLU A 265 9.68 3.51 -0.35
N TYR A 266 10.56 2.70 -0.95
CA TYR A 266 11.91 3.11 -1.34
C TYR A 266 11.94 4.25 -2.37
N VAL A 267 11.02 4.24 -3.36
CA VAL A 267 10.88 5.36 -4.32
C VAL A 267 10.52 6.65 -3.60
N ARG A 268 9.56 6.64 -2.66
CA ARG A 268 9.17 7.83 -1.88
C ARG A 268 10.23 8.28 -0.88
N PHE A 269 10.98 7.34 -0.28
CA PHE A 269 12.14 7.67 0.54
C PHE A 269 13.23 8.37 -0.27
N SER A 270 13.52 7.86 -1.47
CA SER A 270 14.50 8.47 -2.40
C SER A 270 14.07 9.86 -2.87
N ASP A 271 12.77 10.03 -3.18
CA ASP A 271 12.18 11.33 -3.55
C ASP A 271 12.29 12.34 -2.39
N ALA A 272 11.95 11.93 -1.17
CA ALA A 272 12.07 12.75 0.03
C ALA A 272 13.52 13.18 0.26
N CYS A 273 14.50 12.28 0.11
CA CYS A 273 15.92 12.61 0.19
C CYS A 273 16.37 13.61 -0.89
N LEU A 274 15.81 13.55 -2.11
CA LEU A 274 16.13 14.49 -3.20
C LEU A 274 15.55 15.90 -2.99
N ARG A 275 14.51 16.01 -2.17
CA ARG A 275 13.85 17.27 -1.80
C ARG A 275 14.50 17.93 -0.59
N THR A 276 14.94 17.14 0.40
CA THR A 276 15.68 17.64 1.57
C THR A 276 17.16 17.93 1.26
N GLY A 277 17.68 17.42 0.14
CA GLY A 277 19.09 17.57 -0.24
C GLY A 277 20.02 16.49 0.31
N GLU A 278 19.47 15.43 0.91
CA GLU A 278 20.21 14.26 1.41
C GLU A 278 20.62 13.30 0.28
N LEU A 279 21.35 13.83 -0.70
CA LEU A 279 21.70 13.15 -1.96
C LEU A 279 22.51 11.87 -1.78
N LYS A 280 23.26 11.75 -0.67
CA LYS A 280 23.99 10.53 -0.31
C LYS A 280 23.05 9.41 0.16
N MET A 281 21.94 9.76 0.82
CA MET A 281 20.91 8.81 1.23
C MET A 281 20.04 8.42 0.03
N ALA A 282 19.66 9.38 -0.83
CA ALA A 282 18.97 9.11 -2.09
C ALA A 282 19.72 8.09 -2.96
N GLU A 283 21.03 8.27 -3.17
CA GLU A 283 21.81 7.32 -3.98
C GLU A 283 21.84 5.92 -3.36
N ARG A 284 21.99 5.82 -2.03
CA ARG A 284 22.00 4.52 -1.33
C ARG A 284 20.66 3.80 -1.49
N ALA A 285 19.55 4.51 -1.27
CA ALA A 285 18.19 3.97 -1.40
C ALA A 285 17.89 3.49 -2.84
N LEU A 286 18.33 4.25 -3.85
CA LEU A 286 18.16 3.88 -5.25
C LEU A 286 19.08 2.73 -5.70
N ASN A 287 20.26 2.60 -5.11
CA ASN A 287 21.14 1.46 -5.39
C ASN A 287 20.59 0.16 -4.77
N THR A 288 20.15 0.17 -3.51
CA THR A 288 19.45 -0.99 -2.90
C THR A 288 18.19 -1.35 -3.68
N LEU A 289 17.46 -0.36 -4.21
CA LEU A 289 16.28 -0.60 -5.02
C LEU A 289 16.60 -1.33 -6.35
N ALA A 290 17.74 -1.01 -6.97
CA ALA A 290 18.23 -1.69 -8.18
C ALA A 290 18.76 -3.12 -7.90
N GLU A 291 19.22 -3.41 -6.68
CA GLU A 291 19.58 -4.76 -6.24
C GLU A 291 18.33 -5.62 -5.99
N ILE A 292 17.30 -5.06 -5.35
CA ILE A 292 16.02 -5.76 -5.08
C ILE A 292 15.24 -6.04 -6.38
N SER A 293 15.23 -5.08 -7.31
CA SER A 293 14.58 -5.18 -8.61
C SER A 293 15.54 -4.82 -9.74
N PRO A 294 16.22 -5.81 -10.36
CA PRO A 294 17.03 -5.59 -11.56
C PRO A 294 16.18 -5.26 -12.81
N VAL A 295 14.85 -5.29 -12.70
CA VAL A 295 13.94 -4.77 -13.74
C VAL A 295 14.03 -3.24 -13.75
N THR A 296 14.43 -2.69 -14.88
CA THR A 296 14.52 -1.24 -15.13
C THR A 296 13.12 -0.61 -15.08
N ILE A 297 12.77 0.05 -13.98
CA ILE A 297 11.51 0.79 -13.82
C ILE A 297 11.76 2.28 -14.08
N ARG A 298 10.89 2.90 -14.89
CA ARG A 298 10.97 4.31 -15.32
C ARG A 298 11.25 5.27 -14.17
N GLU A 299 10.39 5.27 -13.15
CA GLU A 299 10.51 6.13 -11.98
C GLU A 299 11.86 6.00 -11.26
N ILE A 300 12.48 4.81 -11.26
CA ILE A 300 13.77 4.57 -10.62
C ILE A 300 14.89 5.23 -11.43
N GLU A 301 14.93 5.03 -12.74
CA GLU A 301 15.99 5.61 -13.58
C GLU A 301 15.94 7.13 -13.64
N VAL A 302 14.74 7.72 -13.65
CA VAL A 302 14.53 9.16 -13.51
C VAL A 302 15.16 9.66 -12.20
N LEU A 303 14.82 9.04 -11.06
CA LEU A 303 15.38 9.44 -9.77
C LEU A 303 16.91 9.22 -9.69
N ARG A 304 17.45 8.17 -10.32
CA ARG A 304 18.90 7.91 -10.41
C ARG A 304 19.63 8.96 -11.23
N ALA A 305 19.07 9.37 -12.37
CA ALA A 305 19.62 10.42 -13.21
C ALA A 305 19.62 11.78 -12.47
N ILE A 306 18.49 12.16 -11.86
CA ILE A 306 18.37 13.40 -11.06
C ILE A 306 19.33 13.37 -9.85
N THR A 307 19.46 12.24 -9.16
CA THR A 307 20.40 12.09 -8.03
C THR A 307 21.85 12.24 -8.46
N ALA A 308 22.23 11.67 -9.60
CA ALA A 308 23.58 11.79 -10.13
C ALA A 308 23.88 13.25 -10.55
N TYR A 309 22.93 13.92 -11.20
CA TYR A 309 23.05 15.33 -11.60
C TYR A 309 23.18 16.26 -10.40
N LYS A 310 22.25 16.20 -9.44
CA LYS A 310 22.33 17.03 -8.20
C LYS A 310 23.62 16.82 -7.40
N ARG A 311 24.35 15.72 -7.61
CA ARG A 311 25.65 15.43 -6.98
C ARG A 311 26.87 15.90 -7.78
N GLY A 312 26.70 16.54 -8.93
CA GLY A 312 27.79 16.96 -9.82
C GLY A 312 28.46 15.78 -10.54
N PHE A 313 27.70 14.71 -10.84
CA PHE A 313 28.20 13.56 -11.61
C PHE A 313 27.57 13.53 -13.00
N ASP A 314 27.74 14.59 -13.77
CA ASP A 314 26.97 14.85 -14.99
C ASP A 314 27.17 13.76 -16.06
N SER A 315 28.41 13.34 -16.31
CA SER A 315 28.68 12.22 -17.24
C SER A 315 28.11 10.87 -16.75
N ARG A 316 27.72 10.73 -15.47
CA ARG A 316 26.97 9.56 -14.97
C ARG A 316 25.47 9.78 -15.12
N ALA A 317 24.96 10.97 -14.83
CA ALA A 317 23.57 11.34 -15.01
C ALA A 317 23.13 11.21 -16.48
N GLU A 318 23.92 11.75 -17.42
CA GLU A 318 23.72 11.65 -18.86
C GLU A 318 23.71 10.19 -19.33
N ARG A 319 24.68 9.36 -18.92
CA ARG A 319 24.70 7.92 -19.27
C ARG A 319 23.47 7.16 -18.76
N ILE A 320 22.97 7.49 -17.57
CA ILE A 320 21.74 6.90 -17.02
C ILE A 320 20.54 7.37 -17.84
N ALA A 321 20.41 8.67 -18.08
CA ALA A 321 19.30 9.27 -18.83
C ALA A 321 19.23 8.75 -20.26
N THR A 322 20.32 8.79 -21.02
CA THR A 322 20.39 8.30 -22.41
C THR A 322 20.13 6.78 -22.50
N SER A 323 20.62 5.99 -21.53
CA SER A 323 20.29 4.56 -21.46
C SER A 323 18.79 4.34 -21.19
N ALA A 324 18.17 5.12 -20.31
CA ALA A 324 16.76 5.04 -20.01
C ALA A 324 15.88 5.52 -21.18
N LEU A 325 16.28 6.59 -21.89
CA LEU A 325 15.60 7.09 -23.10
C LEU A 325 15.54 6.06 -24.22
N SER A 326 16.54 5.17 -24.37
CA SER A 326 16.45 4.04 -25.33
C SER A 326 15.29 3.06 -25.10
N ARG A 327 14.59 3.18 -23.96
CA ARG A 327 13.37 2.43 -23.60
C ARG A 327 12.13 3.32 -23.53
N TRP A 328 12.31 4.63 -23.33
CA TRP A 328 11.26 5.63 -23.09
C TRP A 328 11.63 6.94 -23.81
N GLU A 329 11.56 6.93 -25.14
CA GLU A 329 12.17 7.96 -26.01
C GLU A 329 11.64 9.38 -25.74
N ASP A 330 10.37 9.53 -25.38
CA ASP A 330 9.69 10.80 -25.09
C ASP A 330 9.61 11.17 -23.59
N ASP A 331 10.49 10.61 -22.76
CA ASP A 331 10.45 10.86 -21.32
C ASP A 331 10.90 12.30 -20.96
N LYS A 332 9.92 13.14 -20.61
CA LYS A 332 10.15 14.56 -20.33
C LYS A 332 11.13 14.80 -19.19
N GLU A 333 11.03 14.02 -18.12
CA GLU A 333 11.91 14.15 -16.97
C GLU A 333 13.36 13.77 -17.30
N LEU A 334 13.59 12.72 -18.10
CA LEU A 334 14.94 12.34 -18.57
C LEU A 334 15.51 13.33 -19.58
N LEU A 335 14.71 13.78 -20.56
CA LEU A 335 15.10 14.81 -21.52
C LEU A 335 15.48 16.12 -20.80
N GLN A 336 14.75 16.48 -19.75
CA GLN A 336 15.06 17.67 -18.96
C GLN A 336 16.36 17.52 -18.16
N VAL A 337 16.71 16.34 -17.65
CA VAL A 337 18.03 16.10 -17.03
C VAL A 337 19.15 16.29 -18.05
N ILE A 338 19.02 15.77 -19.26
CA ILE A 338 20.03 15.97 -20.33
C ILE A 338 20.14 17.45 -20.69
N SER A 339 19.00 18.14 -20.87
CA SER A 339 18.97 19.58 -21.16
C SER A 339 19.60 20.43 -20.05
N LEU A 340 19.48 20.03 -18.79
CA LEU A 340 20.12 20.73 -17.66
C LEU A 340 21.64 20.52 -17.66
N ILE A 341 22.11 19.32 -17.98
CA ILE A 341 23.54 19.01 -18.10
C ILE A 341 24.17 19.83 -19.23
N HIS A 342 23.59 19.79 -20.44
CA HIS A 342 24.12 20.53 -21.59
C HIS A 342 23.89 22.04 -21.50
N GLY A 343 22.87 22.48 -20.75
CA GLY A 343 22.62 23.89 -20.44
C GLY A 343 23.66 24.47 -19.48
N ALA A 344 23.99 23.77 -18.39
CA ALA A 344 25.06 24.17 -17.48
C ALA A 344 26.43 24.26 -18.20
N ASP A 345 26.67 23.36 -19.16
CA ASP A 345 27.84 23.37 -20.05
C ASP A 345 27.91 24.61 -20.95
N SER A 346 26.80 25.34 -21.16
CA SER A 346 26.78 26.61 -21.90
C SER A 346 27.13 27.82 -21.02
N GLU A 347 26.59 27.90 -19.81
CA GLU A 347 26.89 28.97 -18.84
C GLU A 347 28.37 28.90 -18.38
N LEU A 348 28.92 27.70 -18.15
CA LEU A 348 30.34 27.52 -17.84
C LEU A 348 31.27 27.89 -19.01
N ARG A 349 30.83 27.70 -20.27
CA ARG A 349 31.61 28.12 -21.45
C ARG A 349 31.57 29.63 -21.68
N GLU A 350 30.52 30.32 -21.22
CA GLU A 350 30.49 31.78 -21.17
C GLU A 350 31.42 32.34 -20.08
N GLU A 351 31.51 31.69 -18.91
CA GLU A 351 32.47 32.09 -17.86
C GLU A 351 33.94 31.77 -18.21
N GLU A 352 34.24 30.62 -18.83
CA GLU A 352 35.61 30.27 -19.26
C GLU A 352 36.02 30.90 -20.61
N GLY A 353 35.10 31.55 -21.33
CA GLY A 353 35.39 32.27 -22.57
C GLY A 353 35.76 31.37 -23.76
N ILE A 354 35.32 30.10 -23.76
CA ILE A 354 35.62 29.12 -24.83
C ILE A 354 34.33 28.76 -25.58
N LEU A 355 33.95 29.64 -26.51
CA LEU A 355 33.07 29.26 -27.61
C LEU A 355 33.85 28.43 -28.65
N PRO A 356 33.45 27.18 -28.96
CA PRO A 356 33.91 26.51 -30.16
C PRO A 356 33.33 27.24 -31.38
N ALA A 357 34.19 27.77 -32.24
CA ALA A 357 33.79 28.51 -33.43
C ALA A 357 33.24 27.60 -34.55
N SER A 358 32.02 27.05 -34.36
CA SER A 358 31.30 26.32 -35.42
C SER A 358 29.79 26.19 -35.19
N TYR A 359 29.10 27.24 -34.74
CA TYR A 359 27.63 27.37 -34.89
C TYR A 359 27.22 28.85 -34.98
N GLN A 360 27.72 29.52 -36.01
CA GLN A 360 27.13 30.76 -36.54
C GLN A 360 26.75 30.54 -38.01
N ASP A 361 25.64 31.17 -38.39
CA ASP A 361 25.14 31.38 -39.75
C ASP A 361 24.86 30.15 -40.64
N ASN A 362 23.60 29.71 -40.58
CA ASN A 362 22.87 29.29 -41.79
C ASN A 362 21.36 29.56 -41.67
N PHE A 363 21.02 30.79 -41.28
CA PHE A 363 19.76 31.44 -41.67
C PHE A 363 20.11 32.69 -42.48
N SER A 364 20.45 32.47 -43.76
CA SER A 364 20.44 33.54 -44.75
C SER A 364 19.04 33.65 -45.34
N ASP A 365 18.37 34.77 -45.09
CA ASP A 365 17.17 35.15 -45.85
C ASP A 365 17.49 35.21 -47.35
N LYS A 366 16.59 34.69 -48.19
CA LYS A 366 16.36 35.19 -49.56
C LYS A 366 14.90 35.07 -49.98
N GLU A 367 14.28 36.25 -50.07
CA GLU A 367 13.30 36.72 -51.08
C GLU A 367 12.02 35.91 -51.32
#